data_AF-A0A4Q3YKG9-F1
#
_entry.id   AF-A0A4Q3YKG9-F1
#
_cell.length_a   1.000
_cell.length_b   1.000
_cell.length_c   1.000
_cell.angle_alpha   90.00
_cell.angle_beta   90.00
_cell.angle_gamma   90.00
#
_symmetry.space_group_name_H-M   'P 1'
#
loop_
_entity.id
_entity.type
_entity.pdbx_description
1 polymer ?
#
loop_
_entity_poly.entity_id
_entity_poly.type
_entity_poly.pdbx_seq_one_letter_code
_entity_poly.pdbx_strand_id
1 'polypeptide(L)'
;MIDWRISPGFESVKEREWFFPTFEIQEFLLPQINVGKPFIDEYGDTRFTTEDCARIKGNIEYLIDSTILDRKPDIQFDSFYKGLVTLSCAEVKNCLLKLHEAADQVSKSGGTLVFHGD
;
A
#
# COMPACT_ATOMS: atom_id res chain seq x y z
N MET A 1 -16.37 1.55 -1.92
CA MET A 1 -15.15 2.11 -2.56
C MET A 1 -14.07 1.83 -1.53
N ILE A 2 -13.25 0.78 -1.66
CA ILE A 2 -12.42 0.29 -0.54
C ILE A 2 -11.56 1.44 0.06
N ASP A 3 -11.80 1.84 1.32
CA ASP A 3 -11.15 2.96 2.02
C ASP A 3 -10.07 2.46 3.00
N TRP A 4 -8.84 2.38 2.50
CA TRP A 4 -7.68 1.81 3.18
C TRP A 4 -7.20 2.69 4.36
N ARG A 5 -7.68 2.45 5.59
CA ARG A 5 -7.22 3.18 6.81
C ARG A 5 -6.59 2.29 7.91
N ILE A 6 -5.61 2.85 8.63
CA ILE A 6 -4.95 2.24 9.80
C ILE A 6 -5.85 2.38 11.04
N SER A 7 -6.15 1.26 11.71
CA SER A 7 -6.92 1.20 12.96
C SER A 7 -5.98 1.41 14.17
N PRO A 8 -6.42 2.11 15.23
CA PRO A 8 -5.50 2.74 16.15
C PRO A 8 -5.00 1.76 17.23
N GLY A 9 -3.71 1.45 17.15
CA GLY A 9 -2.84 1.45 18.33
C GLY A 9 -1.91 2.67 18.39
N PHE A 10 -1.96 3.54 17.36
CA PHE A 10 -1.11 4.72 17.20
C PHE A 10 -1.97 5.95 16.93
N GLU A 11 -2.38 6.63 18.00
CA GLU A 11 -3.07 7.93 17.95
C GLU A 11 -2.20 9.08 17.37
N SER A 12 -1.00 8.79 16.86
CA SER A 12 -0.08 9.79 16.31
C SER A 12 -0.10 9.92 14.79
N VAL A 13 -0.75 9.02 14.03
CA VAL A 13 -0.99 9.25 12.60
C VAL A 13 -2.21 10.16 12.51
N LYS A 14 -1.96 11.47 12.65
CA LYS A 14 -2.97 12.50 12.47
C LYS A 14 -3.63 12.28 11.12
N GLU A 15 -4.95 12.20 11.16
CA GLU A 15 -5.85 12.22 10.02
C GLU A 15 -5.91 10.93 9.20
N ARG A 16 -7.12 10.68 8.70
CA ARG A 16 -7.56 9.49 7.98
C ARG A 16 -6.93 9.47 6.59
N GLU A 17 -5.62 9.29 6.50
CA GLU A 17 -4.90 9.44 5.24
C GLU A 17 -5.02 8.17 4.39
N TRP A 18 -5.67 8.33 3.24
CA TRP A 18 -5.70 7.36 2.16
C TRP A 18 -4.28 7.20 1.59
N PHE A 19 -3.71 6.00 1.65
CA PHE A 19 -2.34 5.75 1.18
C PHE A 19 -2.19 5.81 -0.35
N PHE A 20 -3.23 5.40 -1.07
CA PHE A 20 -3.27 5.40 -2.53
C PHE A 20 -4.02 6.64 -3.02
N PRO A 21 -3.37 7.54 -3.79
CA PRO A 21 -4.04 8.75 -4.26
C PRO A 21 -5.12 8.46 -5.31
N THR A 22 -5.09 7.29 -5.95
CA THR A 22 -6.11 6.85 -6.92
C THR A 22 -6.35 5.34 -6.83
N PHE A 23 -7.52 4.90 -7.30
CA PHE A 23 -7.84 3.48 -7.43
C PHE A 23 -6.87 2.75 -8.35
N GLU A 24 -6.38 3.42 -9.40
CA GLU A 24 -5.49 2.83 -10.38
C GLU A 24 -4.10 2.54 -9.79
N ILE A 25 -3.59 3.42 -8.91
CA ILE A 25 -2.33 3.17 -8.20
C ILE A 25 -2.49 1.99 -7.24
N GLN A 26 -3.62 1.89 -6.54
CA GLN A 26 -3.93 0.73 -5.71
C GLN A 26 -3.96 -0.56 -6.53
N GLU A 27 -4.71 -0.58 -7.62
CA GLU A 27 -4.84 -1.74 -8.51
C GLU A 27 -3.48 -2.19 -9.05
N PHE A 28 -2.65 -1.22 -9.45
CA PHE A 28 -1.31 -1.50 -9.93
C PHE A 28 -0.39 -2.07 -8.84
N LEU A 29 -0.41 -1.50 -7.63
CA LEU A 29 0.54 -1.83 -6.57
C LEU A 29 0.19 -3.10 -5.77
N LEU A 30 -1.10 -3.37 -5.53
CA LEU A 30 -1.52 -4.49 -4.68
C LEU A 30 -0.96 -5.86 -5.09
N PRO A 31 -0.93 -6.24 -6.38
CA PRO A 31 -0.32 -7.50 -6.81
C PRO A 31 1.18 -7.56 -6.55
N GLN A 32 1.86 -6.41 -6.52
CA GLN A 32 3.33 -6.32 -6.45
C GLN A 32 3.83 -6.35 -5.01
N ILE A 33 3.11 -5.71 -4.09
CA ILE A 33 3.52 -5.61 -2.68
C ILE A 33 3.17 -6.86 -1.85
N ASN A 34 2.51 -7.85 -2.48
CA ASN A 34 2.10 -9.15 -1.91
C ASN A 34 1.74 -9.08 -0.41
N VAL A 35 0.52 -8.63 -0.18
CA VAL A 35 -0.07 -8.38 1.13
C VAL A 35 -0.50 -9.70 1.81
N GLY A 36 0.42 -10.65 2.02
CA GLY A 36 0.25 -11.83 2.87
C GLY A 36 -1.06 -12.62 2.71
N LYS A 37 -1.57 -13.20 3.82
CA LYS A 37 -2.96 -13.68 3.92
C LYS A 37 -3.74 -12.62 4.72
N PRO A 38 -4.30 -11.60 4.04
CA PRO A 38 -5.03 -10.56 4.72
C PRO A 38 -6.20 -11.17 5.49
N PHE A 39 -6.34 -10.87 6.78
CA PHE A 39 -7.55 -11.22 7.51
C PHE A 39 -8.58 -10.12 7.27
N ILE A 40 -9.63 -10.45 6.51
CA ILE A 40 -10.80 -9.59 6.34
C ILE A 40 -11.76 -9.91 7.47
N ASP A 41 -12.03 -8.93 8.34
CA ASP A 41 -12.98 -9.10 9.43
C ASP A 41 -14.44 -8.90 8.97
N GLU A 42 -15.37 -9.09 9.89
CA GLU A 42 -16.82 -9.01 9.63
C GLU A 42 -17.30 -7.63 9.15
N TYR A 43 -16.48 -6.59 9.30
CA TYR A 43 -16.75 -5.23 8.82
C TYR A 43 -16.09 -4.93 7.48
N GLY A 44 -15.38 -5.89 6.89
CA GLY A 44 -14.64 -5.70 5.63
C GLY A 44 -13.24 -5.10 5.84
N ASP A 45 -12.79 -4.95 7.08
CA ASP A 45 -11.47 -4.41 7.37
C ASP A 45 -10.41 -5.47 7.18
N THR A 46 -9.33 -5.09 6.51
CA THR A 46 -8.20 -5.95 6.24
C THR A 46 -7.08 -5.69 7.24
N ARG A 47 -6.76 -6.66 8.09
CA ARG A 47 -5.72 -6.53 9.12
C ARG A 47 -4.43 -7.23 8.72
N PHE A 48 -3.31 -6.58 9.01
CA PHE A 48 -1.95 -6.99 8.68
C PHE A 48 -1.13 -7.11 9.96
N THR A 49 -0.62 -8.32 10.17
CA THR A 49 0.25 -8.65 11.30
C THR A 49 1.63 -8.01 11.13
N THR A 50 2.43 -7.99 12.20
CA THR A 50 3.83 -7.55 12.14
C THR A 50 4.64 -8.32 11.10
N GLU A 51 4.38 -9.61 10.91
CA GLU A 51 5.02 -10.42 9.87
C GLU A 51 4.61 -9.97 8.46
N ASP A 52 3.34 -9.63 8.27
CA ASP A 52 2.87 -9.10 6.98
C ASP A 52 3.51 -7.75 6.69
N CYS A 53 3.61 -6.87 7.70
CA CYS A 53 4.32 -5.59 7.58
C CYS A 53 5.79 -5.77 7.18
N ALA A 54 6.48 -6.76 7.76
CA ALA A 54 7.86 -7.07 7.39
C ALA A 54 7.97 -7.54 5.92
N ARG A 55 7.03 -8.35 5.44
CA ARG A 55 6.98 -8.78 4.03
C ARG A 55 6.70 -7.61 3.09
N ILE A 56 5.73 -6.75 3.43
CA ILE A 56 5.41 -5.54 2.68
C ILE A 56 6.67 -4.67 2.51
N LYS A 57 7.40 -4.41 3.60
CA LYS A 57 8.65 -3.64 3.55
C LYS A 57 9.67 -4.24 2.59
N GLY A 58 9.96 -5.54 2.72
CA GLY A 58 10.93 -6.21 1.86
C GLY A 58 10.55 -6.18 0.38
N ASN A 59 9.25 -6.31 0.06
CA ASN A 59 8.76 -6.21 -1.31
C ASN A 59 8.88 -4.78 -1.85
N ILE A 60 8.57 -3.76 -1.04
CA ILE A 60 8.71 -2.36 -1.42
C ILE A 60 10.18 -2.03 -1.70
N GLU A 61 11.10 -2.44 -0.81
CA GLU A 61 12.54 -2.24 -0.98
C GLU A 61 13.02 -2.89 -2.29
N TYR A 62 12.62 -4.13 -2.55
CA TYR A 62 12.92 -4.81 -3.81
C TYR A 62 12.38 -4.05 -5.04
N LEU A 63 11.14 -3.55 -4.99
CA LEU A 63 10.53 -2.81 -6.10
C LEU A 63 11.25 -1.50 -6.38
N ILE A 64 11.64 -0.76 -5.33
CA ILE A 64 12.40 0.48 -5.46
C ILE A 64 13.80 0.18 -6.02
N ASP A 65 14.50 -0.82 -5.50
CA ASP A 65 15.86 -1.19 -5.92
C ASP A 65 15.93 -1.83 -7.31
N SER A 66 14.82 -2.40 -7.80
CA SER A 66 14.75 -3.06 -9.11
C SER A 66 15.00 -2.13 -10.31
N THR A 67 15.08 -0.81 -10.10
CA THR A 67 15.16 0.25 -11.13
C THR A 67 13.99 0.30 -12.10
N ILE A 68 12.96 -0.55 -11.94
CA ILE A 68 11.80 -0.60 -12.85
C ILE A 68 11.13 0.77 -12.93
N LEU A 69 11.00 1.44 -11.78
CA LEU A 69 10.40 2.76 -11.66
C LEU A 69 11.37 3.91 -12.00
N ASP A 70 12.65 3.63 -12.27
CA ASP A 70 13.66 4.62 -12.71
C ASP A 70 13.86 4.62 -14.23
N ARG A 71 13.52 3.51 -14.90
CA ARG A 71 13.75 3.34 -16.34
C ARG A 71 12.80 4.15 -17.21
N LYS A 72 11.64 4.53 -16.69
CA LYS A 72 10.59 5.27 -17.41
C LYS A 72 9.95 6.31 -16.51
N PRO A 73 9.50 7.46 -17.05
CA PRO A 73 8.74 8.44 -16.30
C PRO A 73 7.34 7.92 -15.94
N ASP A 74 6.78 7.06 -16.79
CA ASP A 74 5.41 6.57 -16.70
C ASP A 74 5.30 5.07 -16.97
N ILE A 75 4.27 4.44 -16.40
CA ILE A 75 3.91 3.04 -16.61
C ILE A 75 2.48 2.99 -17.12
N GLN A 76 2.26 2.14 -18.13
CA GLN A 76 0.93 1.83 -18.63
C GLN A 76 0.51 0.45 -18.16
N PHE A 77 -0.73 0.34 -17.70
CA PHE A 77 -1.34 -0.93 -17.35
C PHE A 77 -2.82 -0.90 -17.70
N ASP A 78 -3.42 -2.09 -17.84
CA ASP A 78 -4.85 -2.23 -18.11
C ASP A 78 -5.60 -2.29 -16.78
N SER A 79 -6.35 -1.24 -16.47
CA SER A 79 -7.17 -1.13 -15.27
C SER A 79 -8.53 -1.79 -15.49
N PHE A 80 -9.00 -2.56 -14.51
CA PHE A 80 -10.29 -3.24 -14.51
C PHE A 80 -11.46 -2.32 -14.86
N TYR A 81 -11.44 -1.06 -14.43
CA TYR A 81 -12.58 -0.13 -14.62
C TYR A 81 -12.39 0.87 -15.74
N LYS A 82 -11.16 1.24 -16.07
CA LYS A 82 -10.86 2.33 -17.02
C LYS A 82 -10.16 1.88 -18.29
N GLY A 83 -9.81 0.60 -18.41
CA GLY A 83 -8.98 0.11 -19.51
C GLY A 83 -7.55 0.62 -19.38
N LEU A 84 -6.90 0.94 -20.50
CA LEU A 84 -5.50 1.38 -20.51
C LEU A 84 -5.31 2.71 -19.76
N VAL A 85 -4.61 2.66 -18.62
CA VAL A 85 -4.27 3.81 -17.78
C VAL A 85 -2.76 4.04 -17.81
N THR A 86 -2.36 5.30 -17.70
CA THR A 86 -0.96 5.71 -17.50
C THR A 86 -0.78 6.26 -16.09
N LEU A 87 0.20 5.76 -15.35
CA LEU A 87 0.58 6.20 -14.01
C LEU A 87 1.97 6.80 -14.02
N SER A 88 2.18 7.88 -13.27
CA SER A 88 3.52 8.42 -13.06
C SER A 88 4.33 7.53 -12.14
N CYS A 89 5.54 7.16 -12.56
CA CYS A 89 6.47 6.43 -11.71
C CYS A 89 6.81 7.20 -10.42
N ALA A 90 6.81 8.54 -10.47
CA ALA A 90 7.05 9.38 -9.30
C ALA A 90 5.92 9.24 -8.26
N GLU A 91 4.66 9.21 -8.71
CA GLU A 91 3.49 9.00 -7.84
C GLU A 91 3.50 7.61 -7.22
N VAL A 92 3.81 6.59 -8.04
CA VAL A 92 3.94 5.20 -7.58
C VAL A 92 5.04 5.07 -6.52
N LYS A 93 6.21 5.67 -6.73
CA LYS A 93 7.30 5.68 -5.73
C LYS A 93 6.90 6.38 -4.45
N ASN A 94 6.27 7.54 -4.54
CA ASN A 94 5.81 8.26 -3.35
C ASN A 94 4.81 7.42 -2.54
N CYS A 95 3.91 6.70 -3.23
CA CYS A 95 2.98 5.78 -2.58
C CYS A 95 3.70 4.62 -1.87
N LEU A 96 4.69 4.01 -2.53
CA LEU A 96 5.51 2.94 -1.96
C LEU A 96 6.28 3.42 -0.71
N LEU A 97 6.87 4.62 -0.75
CA LEU A 97 7.60 5.20 0.37
C LEU A 97 6.70 5.45 1.59
N LYS A 98 5.50 6.00 1.37
CA LYS A 98 4.51 6.20 2.45
C LYS A 98 4.10 4.88 3.09
N LEU A 99 3.85 3.86 2.27
CA LEU A 99 3.47 2.54 2.75
C LEU A 99 4.62 1.86 3.53
N HIS A 100 5.86 2.02 3.07
CA HIS A 100 7.05 1.54 3.77
C HIS A 100 7.18 2.19 5.15
N GLU A 101 7.02 3.52 5.22
CA GLU A 101 7.08 4.26 6.48
C GLU A 101 6.00 3.78 7.46
N ALA A 102 4.76 3.61 7.00
CA ALA A 102 3.68 3.10 7.84
C ALA A 102 3.96 1.68 8.36
N ALA A 103 4.43 0.77 7.50
CA ALA A 103 4.79 -0.58 7.88
C ALA A 103 5.97 -0.62 8.87
N ASP A 104 6.95 0.28 8.71
CA ASP A 104 8.09 0.42 9.62
C ASP A 104 7.66 0.95 10.99
N GLN A 105 6.79 1.96 11.03
CA GLN A 105 6.23 2.49 12.26
C GLN A 105 5.47 1.40 13.03
N VAL A 106 4.59 0.65 12.36
CA VAL A 106 3.83 -0.46 12.98
C VAL A 106 4.76 -1.55 13.52
N SER A 107 5.83 -1.87 12.79
CA SER A 107 6.81 -2.88 13.21
C SER A 107 7.57 -2.47 14.46
N LYS A 108 7.99 -1.20 14.56
CA LYS A 108 8.72 -0.66 15.73
C LYS A 108 7.87 -0.61 16.99
N SER A 109 6.57 -0.59 16.80
CA SER A 109 5.64 -0.19 17.83
C SER A 109 4.75 -1.33 18.33
N GLY A 110 4.88 -2.52 17.70
CA GLY A 110 4.13 -3.72 18.05
C GLY A 110 2.64 -3.64 17.67
N GLY A 111 2.28 -2.71 16.79
CA GLY A 111 0.90 -2.50 16.36
C GLY A 111 0.44 -3.48 15.27
N THR A 112 -0.77 -3.25 14.79
CA THR A 112 -1.34 -3.90 13.60
C THR A 112 -1.62 -2.82 12.55
N LEU A 113 -1.23 -3.07 11.31
CA LEU A 113 -1.64 -2.21 10.20
C LEU A 113 -3.03 -2.69 9.77
N VAL A 114 -4.02 -1.82 9.81
CA VAL A 114 -5.36 -2.15 9.30
C VAL A 114 -5.57 -1.35 8.04
N PHE A 115 -6.43 -1.85 7.17
CA PHE A 115 -6.97 -1.14 6.04
C PHE A 115 -8.47 -1.35 6.07
N HIS A 116 -9.22 -0.29 6.36
CA HIS A 116 -10.67 -0.40 6.25
C HIS A 116 -11.09 -0.63 4.79
N GLY A 117 -12.27 -1.22 4.61
CA GLY A 117 -12.97 -1.22 3.33
C GLY A 117 -14.20 -0.35 3.47
N ASP A 118 -14.51 0.48 2.47
CA ASP A 118 -15.79 1.19 2.34
C ASP A 118 -16.66 0.44 1.33
#